data_AF-A0A820QHC7-F1
#
_entry.id   AF-A0A820QHC7-F1
#
_cell.length_a   1.000
_cell.length_b   1.000
_cell.length_c   1.000
_cell.angle_alpha   90.00
_cell.angle_beta   90.00
_cell.angle_gamma   90.00
#
_symmetry.space_group_name_H-M   'P 1'
#
loop_
_entity.id
_entity.type
_entity.pdbx_description
1 polymer ?
#
loop_
_entity_poly.entity_id
_entity_poly.type
_entity_poly.pdbx_seq_one_letter_code
_entity_poly.pdbx_strand_id
1 'polypeptide(L)'
;MIEQLFSACVVLAILGLIVLSIICLLRSFNMAARSENEKYFQDPITKSRKQFSSLNDSHSKYLSVIIPAYKEVDRLPTMIKDTMSYLEQRQVCNRT
;
A
#
# COMPACT_ATOMS: atom_id res chain seq x y z
N MET A 1 -35.61 6.64 38.78
CA MET A 1 -34.26 7.24 38.72
C MET A 1 -33.18 6.21 38.39
N ILE A 2 -33.10 5.07 39.09
CA ILE A 2 -32.03 4.07 38.89
C ILE A 2 -32.08 3.41 37.50
N GLU A 3 -33.25 3.03 37.02
CA GLU A 3 -33.44 2.44 35.67
C GLU A 3 -32.96 3.37 34.54
N GLN A 4 -33.22 4.68 34.66
CA GLN A 4 -32.78 5.65 33.66
C GLN A 4 -31.26 5.88 33.72
N LEU A 5 -30.67 5.81 34.91
CA LEU A 5 -29.21 5.88 35.08
C LEU A 5 -28.52 4.66 34.45
N PHE A 6 -29.10 3.47 34.61
CA PHE A 6 -28.59 2.24 34.01
C PHE A 6 -28.67 2.28 32.48
N SER A 7 -29.82 2.67 31.92
CA SER A 7 -30.00 2.82 30.48
C SER A 7 -29.02 3.83 29.86
N ALA A 8 -28.77 4.97 30.53
CA ALA A 8 -27.81 5.96 30.06
C ALA A 8 -26.38 5.41 30.02
N CYS A 9 -26.00 4.60 31.00
CA CYS A 9 -24.67 3.98 31.08
C CYS A 9 -24.43 2.98 29.93
N VAL A 10 -25.45 2.18 29.59
CA VAL A 10 -25.39 1.23 28.46
C VAL A 10 -25.24 1.98 27.13
N VAL A 11 -26.02 3.05 26.92
CA VAL A 11 -25.94 3.86 25.70
C VAL A 11 -24.55 4.50 25.57
N LEU A 12 -24.01 5.04 26.66
CA LEU A 12 -22.65 5.60 26.67
C LEU A 12 -21.57 4.55 26.39
N ALA A 13 -21.70 3.35 26.94
CA ALA A 13 -20.77 2.25 26.67
C ALA A 13 -20.80 1.83 25.19
N ILE A 14 -21.99 1.70 24.60
CA ILE A 14 -22.15 1.39 23.17
C ILE A 14 -21.55 2.50 22.31
N LEU A 15 -21.82 3.76 22.64
CA LEU A 15 -21.31 4.91 21.90
C LEU A 15 -19.77 4.99 22.01
N GLY A 16 -19.21 4.69 23.19
CA GLY A 16 -17.77 4.55 23.40
C GLY A 16 -17.15 3.43 22.56
N LEU A 17 -17.80 2.27 22.46
CA LEU A 17 -17.35 1.16 21.62
C LEU A 17 -17.41 1.50 20.13
N ILE A 18 -18.43 2.23 19.68
CA ILE A 18 -18.53 2.72 18.30
C ILE A 18 -17.41 3.71 17.99
N VAL A 19 -17.13 4.66 18.88
CA VAL A 19 -16.03 5.61 18.71
C VAL A 19 -14.68 4.87 18.65
N LEU A 20 -14.47 3.89 19.54
CA LEU A 20 -13.25 3.09 19.57
C LEU A 20 -13.06 2.29 18.27
N SER A 21 -14.12 1.67 17.76
CA SER A 21 -14.06 0.89 16.52
C SER A 21 -13.74 1.76 15.30
N ILE A 22 -14.31 2.97 15.22
CA ILE A 22 -13.99 3.95 14.16
C ILE A 22 -12.50 4.34 14.24
N ILE A 23 -11.96 4.61 15.43
CA ILE A 23 -10.54 4.94 15.60
C ILE A 23 -9.63 3.78 15.17
N CYS A 24 -9.99 2.54 15.52
CA CYS A 24 -9.26 1.34 15.10
C CYS A 24 -9.25 1.17 13.57
N LEU A 25 -10.41 1.36 12.92
CA LEU A 25 -10.51 1.26 11.46
C LEU A 25 -9.69 2.34 10.75
N LEU A 26 -9.74 3.58 11.23
CA LEU A 26 -8.94 4.67 10.68
C LEU A 26 -7.43 4.42 10.82
N ARG A 27 -6.99 3.84 11.94
CA ARG A 27 -5.58 3.44 12.13
C ARG A 27 -5.16 2.30 11.22
N SER A 28 -6.02 1.30 11.04
CA SER A 28 -5.76 0.17 10.13
C SER A 28 -5.71 0.63 8.67
N PHE A 29 -6.42 1.70 8.33
CA PHE A 29 -6.41 2.31 7.00
C PHE A 29 -5.21 3.22 6.75
N ASN A 30 -4.29 3.39 7.71
CA ASN A 30 -2.97 3.95 7.41
C ASN A 30 -2.18 2.95 6.58
N MET A 31 -2.59 2.86 5.32
CA MET A 31 -1.94 2.21 4.21
C MET A 31 -0.49 2.70 4.22
N ALA A 32 0.44 1.75 4.37
CA ALA A 32 1.86 1.97 4.54
C ALA A 32 2.34 3.26 3.85
N ALA A 33 2.61 4.29 4.66
CA ALA A 33 3.16 5.53 4.13
C ALA A 33 4.47 5.16 3.41
N ARG A 34 4.58 5.58 2.14
CA ARG A 34 5.75 5.30 1.30
C ARG A 34 7.02 5.64 2.06
N SER A 35 7.88 4.65 2.28
CA SER A 35 9.13 4.85 3.00
C SER A 35 9.99 5.90 2.31
N GLU A 36 10.76 6.70 3.05
CA GLU A 36 11.62 7.71 2.44
C GLU A 36 12.60 7.12 1.43
N ASN A 37 13.01 5.85 1.62
CA ASN A 37 13.88 5.16 0.67
C ASN A 37 13.17 4.75 -0.62
N GLU A 38 11.86 4.50 -0.58
CA GLU A 38 11.10 4.16 -1.77
C GLU A 38 10.92 5.36 -2.70
N LYS A 39 11.12 6.59 -2.22
CA LYS A 39 11.04 7.81 -3.04
C LYS A 39 12.24 8.01 -3.96
N TYR A 40 13.31 7.24 -3.79
CA TYR A 40 14.56 7.39 -4.53
C TYR A 40 15.02 6.06 -5.14
N PHE A 41 15.78 6.15 -6.23
CA PHE A 41 16.52 5.04 -6.82
C PHE A 41 17.98 5.43 -6.99
N GLN A 42 18.85 4.41 -7.10
CA GLN A 42 20.25 4.63 -7.41
C GLN A 42 20.44 4.63 -8.92
N ASP A 43 21.04 5.70 -9.44
CA ASP A 43 21.40 5.75 -10.85
C ASP A 43 22.55 4.76 -11.12
N PRO A 44 22.40 3.82 -12.07
CA PRO A 44 23.44 2.83 -12.35
C PRO A 44 24.73 3.45 -12.91
N ILE A 45 24.67 4.66 -13.48
CA ILE A 45 25.81 5.32 -14.11
C ILE A 45 26.55 6.18 -13.08
N THR A 46 25.83 7.07 -12.39
CA THR A 46 26.44 8.03 -11.47
C THR A 46 26.54 7.52 -10.04
N LYS A 47 25.92 6.37 -9.73
CA LYS A 47 25.75 5.80 -8.38
C LYS A 47 25.10 6.75 -7.37
N SER A 48 24.52 7.85 -7.84
CA SER A 48 23.88 8.86 -7.00
C SER A 48 22.42 8.52 -6.73
N ARG A 49 21.92 8.96 -5.58
CA ARG A 49 20.51 8.79 -5.18
C ARG A 49 19.66 9.84 -5.91
N LYS A 50 18.81 9.41 -6.83
CA LYS A 50 17.88 10.26 -7.58
C LYS A 50 16.45 10.01 -7.14
N GLN A 51 15.64 11.05 -7.08
CA GLN A 51 14.23 10.90 -6.74
C GLN A 51 13.46 10.32 -7.93
N PHE A 52 12.48 9.45 -7.66
CA PHE A 52 11.53 9.05 -8.69
C PHE A 52 10.71 10.24 -9.16
N SER A 53 10.45 10.32 -10.46
CA SER A 53 9.54 11.31 -11.04
C SER A 53 8.15 11.17 -10.42
N SER A 54 7.52 12.30 -10.10
CA SER A 54 6.13 12.33 -9.67
C SER A 54 5.20 12.13 -10.87
N LEU A 55 4.00 11.61 -10.62
CA LEU A 55 2.95 11.50 -11.64
C LEU A 55 2.44 12.86 -12.11
N ASN A 56 2.60 13.89 -11.28
CA ASN A 56 2.21 15.26 -11.59
C ASN A 56 3.32 16.05 -12.31
N ASP A 57 4.53 15.49 -12.44
CA ASP A 57 5.62 16.17 -13.13
C ASP A 57 5.38 16.16 -14.64
N SER A 58 6.00 17.10 -15.35
CA SER A 58 5.93 17.12 -16.81
C SER A 58 6.57 15.86 -17.40
N HIS A 59 5.85 15.25 -18.35
CA HIS A 59 6.30 14.04 -19.03
C HIS A 59 7.55 14.33 -19.87
N SER A 60 8.60 13.54 -19.69
CA SER A 60 9.83 13.67 -20.50
C SER A 60 9.75 12.97 -21.85
N LYS A 61 8.86 11.97 -21.98
CA LYS A 61 8.71 11.11 -23.16
C LYS A 61 7.24 10.72 -23.34
N TYR A 62 6.82 10.53 -24.59
CA TYR A 62 5.52 9.98 -24.93
C TYR A 62 5.65 8.47 -25.17
N LEU A 63 4.89 7.66 -24.43
CA LEU A 63 4.86 6.20 -24.56
C LEU A 63 3.41 5.75 -24.75
N SER A 64 3.17 4.93 -25.78
CA SER A 64 1.89 4.26 -26.01
C SER A 64 2.14 2.76 -26.12
N VAL A 65 1.39 1.98 -25.35
CA VAL A 65 1.44 0.51 -25.36
C VAL A 65 0.02 0.00 -25.47
N ILE A 66 -0.23 -0.86 -26.46
CA ILE A 66 -1.52 -1.53 -26.62
C ILE A 66 -1.39 -2.90 -25.99
N ILE A 67 -2.15 -3.14 -24.93
CA ILE A 67 -2.20 -4.43 -24.24
C ILE A 67 -3.48 -5.14 -24.67
N PRO A 68 -3.40 -6.29 -25.35
CA PRO A 68 -4.59 -7.07 -25.67
C PRO A 68 -5.15 -7.70 -24.40
N ALA A 69 -6.44 -7.48 -24.13
CA ALA A 69 -7.17 -8.05 -22.98
C ALA A 69 -7.47 -9.55 -23.12
N TYR A 70 -6.62 -10.30 -23.82
CA TYR A 70 -6.82 -11.72 -24.05
C TYR A 70 -6.37 -12.52 -22.83
N LYS A 71 -7.33 -13.19 -22.17
CA LYS A 71 -7.10 -14.10 -21.02
C LYS A 71 -6.18 -13.52 -19.95
N GLU A 72 -6.28 -12.21 -19.71
CA GLU A 72 -5.39 -11.51 -18.78
C GLU A 72 -5.58 -12.03 -17.35
N VAL A 73 -6.82 -12.34 -16.96
CA VAL A 73 -7.16 -12.94 -15.66
C VAL A 73 -6.42 -14.26 -15.44
N ASP A 74 -6.26 -15.10 -16.47
CA ASP A 74 -5.55 -16.38 -16.34
C ASP A 74 -4.02 -16.19 -16.28
N ARG A 75 -3.51 -15.13 -16.91
CA ARG A 75 -2.06 -14.84 -17.01
C ARG A 75 -1.50 -14.09 -15.80
N LEU A 76 -2.30 -13.23 -15.18
CA LEU A 76 -1.89 -12.42 -14.03
C LEU A 76 -1.41 -13.25 -12.84
N PRO A 77 -2.10 -14.32 -12.40
CA PRO A 77 -1.65 -15.14 -11.27
C PRO A 77 -0.28 -15.77 -11.52
N THR A 78 -0.03 -16.31 -12.70
CA THR A 78 1.26 -16.90 -13.07
C THR A 78 2.36 -15.84 -13.13
N MET A 79 2.10 -14.68 -13.74
CA MET A 79 3.06 -13.57 -13.79
C MET A 79 3.48 -13.12 -12.39
N ILE A 80 2.51 -12.97 -11.47
CA ILE A 80 2.77 -12.58 -10.08
C ILE A 80 3.59 -13.65 -9.37
N LYS A 81 3.23 -14.93 -9.52
CA LYS A 81 3.96 -16.04 -8.91
C LYS A 81 5.43 -16.05 -9.35
N ASP A 82 5.68 -15.94 -10.66
CA ASP A 82 7.04 -15.95 -11.20
C ASP A 82 7.83 -14.72 -10.74
N THR A 83 7.19 -13.54 -10.74
CA THR A 83 7.80 -12.29 -10.27
C THR A 83 8.16 -12.38 -8.79
N MET A 84 7.26 -12.88 -7.95
CA MET A 84 7.50 -13.04 -6.52
C MET A 84 8.64 -14.04 -6.27
N SER A 85 8.64 -15.18 -6.96
CA SER A 85 9.73 -16.16 -6.86
C SER A 85 11.09 -15.53 -7.20
N TYR A 86 11.17 -14.73 -8.26
CA TYR A 86 12.41 -14.02 -8.61
C TYR A 86 12.82 -13.02 -7.53
N LEU A 87 11.88 -12.23 -7.02
CA LEU A 87 12.15 -11.22 -5.98
C LEU A 87 12.63 -11.87 -4.68
N GLU A 88 12.02 -12.97 -4.25
CA GLU A 88 12.42 -13.73 -3.07
C GLU A 88 13.85 -14.27 -3.21
N GLN A 89 14.17 -14.90 -4.34
CA GLN A 89 15.52 -15.40 -4.63
C GLN A 89 16.54 -14.27 -4.61
N ARG A 90 16.21 -13.13 -5.22
CA ARG A 90 17.07 -11.94 -5.23
C ARG A 90 17.28 -11.37 -3.82
N GLN A 91 16.26 -11.38 -2.97
CA GLN A 91 16.39 -10.94 -1.58
C GLN A 91 17.34 -11.83 -0.78
N VAL A 92 17.29 -13.15 -0.99
CA VAL A 92 18.23 -14.07 -0.35
C VAL A 92 19.65 -13.79 -0.83
N CYS A 93 19.87 -13.66 -2.15
CA CYS A 93 21.19 -13.41 -2.73
C CYS A 93 21.77 -12.03 -2.37
N ASN A 94 20.94 -10.99 -2.21
CA ASN A 94 21.41 -9.66 -1.80
C ASN A 94 21.74 -9.57 -0.29
N ARG A 95 21.34 -10.56 0.52
CA ARG A 95 21.61 -10.60 1.97
C ARG A 95 22.92 -11.32 2.32
N THR A 96 23.47 -12.09 1.39
CA THR A 96 24.79 -12.75 1.48
C THR A 96 25.85 -11.92 0.77
#